data_AF-A0A062WR37-F1
#
_entry.id   AF-A0A062WR37-F1
#
_cell.length_a   1.000
_cell.length_b   1.000
_cell.length_c   1.000
_cell.angle_alpha   90.00
_cell.angle_beta   90.00
_cell.angle_gamma   90.00
#
_symmetry.space_group_name_H-M   'P 1'
#
loop_
_entity.id
_entity.type
_entity.pdbx_description
1 polymer ?
#
loop_
_entity_poly.entity_id
_entity_poly.type
_entity_poly.pdbx_seq_one_letter_code
_entity_poly.pdbx_strand_id
1 'polypeptide(L)'
;MGIDVVKGGSVALTGATDGLTHITVGLGWDPNAPGSEEFDLDASAIALQADGRAPNRSYFIYYNNLSSPRGEIVHRGDNLTGEGAGDDEQIEVRLDLLSSAITRIVFPVSIHNADYRHQSFGDVTDAYIRVVNASTDDELVRYDLTTAAARDTSMLFGELYRDQDGWRFRALGQGGVSGLAAIARSYGLDV
;
A
#
# COMPACT_ATOMS: atom_id res chain seq x y z
N MET A 1 9.54 17.30 -1.94
CA MET A 1 9.45 17.27 -0.46
C MET A 1 8.03 16.82 -0.17
N GLY A 2 7.85 15.55 0.18
CA GLY A 2 6.53 14.97 0.39
C GLY A 2 5.81 15.56 1.59
N ILE A 3 4.49 15.42 1.62
CA ILE A 3 3.71 15.77 2.79
C ILE A 3 3.81 14.61 3.76
N ASP A 4 4.41 14.84 4.93
CA ASP A 4 4.38 13.88 6.03
C ASP A 4 2.96 13.83 6.59
N VAL A 5 2.28 12.71 6.38
CA VAL A 5 0.90 12.54 6.81
C VAL A 5 0.90 11.78 8.13
N VAL A 6 0.09 12.23 9.09
CA VAL A 6 -0.14 11.48 10.34
C VAL A 6 -1.35 10.57 10.21
N LYS A 7 -1.46 9.57 11.08
CA LYS A 7 -2.59 8.63 11.11
C LYS A 7 -3.94 9.38 11.06
N GLY A 8 -4.78 9.02 10.09
CA GLY A 8 -6.08 9.65 9.84
C GLY A 8 -6.06 10.88 8.94
N GLY A 9 -4.88 11.37 8.56
CA GLY A 9 -4.71 12.52 7.67
C GLY A 9 -5.13 12.20 6.22
N SER A 10 -5.62 13.22 5.52
CA SER A 10 -5.96 13.12 4.10
C SER A 10 -5.32 14.24 3.30
N VAL A 11 -4.77 13.90 2.15
CA VAL A 11 -4.09 14.81 1.23
C VAL A 11 -4.79 14.71 -0.12
N ALA A 12 -5.15 15.85 -0.69
CA ALA A 12 -5.68 15.89 -2.05
C ALA A 12 -4.51 15.74 -3.03
N LEU A 13 -4.56 14.73 -3.91
CA LEU A 13 -3.49 14.53 -4.88
C LEU A 13 -3.67 15.42 -6.11
N THR A 14 -4.93 15.74 -6.48
CA THR A 14 -5.26 16.62 -7.61
C THR A 14 -4.93 18.10 -7.39
N GLY A 15 -4.78 18.55 -6.13
CA GLY A 15 -4.37 19.94 -5.85
C GLY A 15 -2.87 20.18 -5.95
N ALA A 16 -2.06 19.12 -5.93
CA ALA A 16 -0.60 19.21 -5.94
C ALA A 16 0.01 19.08 -7.35
N THR A 17 -0.68 18.40 -8.28
CA THR A 17 -0.24 18.25 -9.67
C THR A 17 -1.44 18.18 -10.62
N ASP A 18 -1.52 19.15 -11.53
CA ASP A 18 -2.51 19.19 -12.59
C ASP A 18 -2.32 17.96 -13.50
N GLY A 19 -3.28 17.01 -13.49
CA GLY A 19 -3.22 15.82 -14.34
C GLY A 19 -2.53 14.58 -13.75
N LEU A 20 -2.67 14.31 -12.44
CA LEU A 20 -2.21 13.05 -11.85
C LEU A 20 -2.92 11.84 -12.50
N THR A 21 -2.21 11.17 -13.40
CA THR A 21 -2.69 9.98 -14.12
C THR A 21 -2.07 8.71 -13.59
N HIS A 22 -0.90 8.80 -12.96
CA HIS A 22 -0.12 7.66 -12.53
C HIS A 22 0.55 7.97 -11.18
N ILE A 23 0.32 7.10 -10.20
CA ILE A 23 1.01 7.14 -8.91
C ILE A 23 1.79 5.85 -8.71
N THR A 24 2.86 5.93 -7.94
CA THR A 24 3.60 4.77 -7.44
C THR A 24 3.57 4.82 -5.93
N VAL A 25 3.13 3.72 -5.31
CA VAL A 25 3.22 3.52 -3.88
C VAL A 25 4.48 2.71 -3.62
N GLY A 26 5.47 3.33 -2.97
CA GLY A 26 6.73 2.71 -2.60
C GLY A 26 6.74 2.34 -1.12
N LEU A 27 7.07 1.10 -0.80
CA LEU A 27 7.30 0.60 0.55
C LEU A 27 8.81 0.33 0.68
N GLY A 28 9.42 0.83 1.76
CA GLY A 28 10.83 0.58 2.06
C GLY A 28 11.02 0.22 3.52
N TRP A 29 11.96 -0.67 3.81
CA TRP A 29 12.34 -1.04 5.17
C TRP A 29 13.80 -1.49 5.22
N ASP A 30 14.44 -1.31 6.36
CA ASP A 30 15.81 -1.81 6.53
C ASP A 30 15.81 -3.30 6.86
N PRO A 31 16.74 -4.07 6.26
CA PRO A 31 16.91 -5.48 6.56
C PRO A 31 17.37 -5.66 8.01
N ASN A 32 17.05 -6.81 8.59
CA ASN A 32 17.44 -7.14 9.96
C ASN A 32 18.97 -7.25 10.09
N ALA A 33 19.47 -7.21 11.33
CA ALA A 33 20.87 -7.43 11.61
C ALA A 33 21.36 -8.76 10.98
N PRO A 34 22.58 -8.79 10.41
CA PRO A 34 23.10 -9.98 9.74
C PRO A 34 23.02 -11.23 10.63
N GLY A 35 22.31 -12.26 10.19
CA GLY A 35 22.13 -13.53 10.90
C GLY A 35 20.81 -13.70 11.66
N SER A 36 19.93 -12.70 11.64
CA SER A 36 18.53 -12.81 12.09
C SER A 36 17.60 -13.22 10.94
N GLU A 37 16.37 -13.65 11.23
CA GLU A 37 15.38 -13.91 10.19
C GLU A 37 15.03 -12.62 9.42
N GLU A 38 14.95 -12.75 8.09
CA GLU A 38 14.66 -11.67 7.16
C GLU A 38 13.24 -11.13 7.37
N PHE A 39 13.09 -9.81 7.23
CA PHE A 39 11.80 -9.15 7.22
C PHE A 39 11.29 -9.13 5.78
N ASP A 40 10.14 -9.76 5.60
CA ASP A 40 9.47 -9.91 4.33
C ASP A 40 8.15 -9.14 4.45
N LEU A 41 8.14 -7.90 3.97
CA LEU A 41 6.97 -7.03 4.03
C LEU A 41 6.30 -7.04 2.66
N ASP A 42 5.08 -7.53 2.64
CA ASP A 42 4.22 -7.58 1.46
C ASP A 42 3.35 -6.32 1.40
N ALA A 43 3.52 -5.51 0.36
CA ALA A 43 2.57 -4.50 -0.07
C ALA A 43 1.47 -5.14 -0.92
N SER A 44 0.25 -4.64 -0.79
CA SER A 44 -0.89 -5.11 -1.57
C SER A 44 -1.82 -3.96 -1.90
N ALA A 45 -2.62 -4.14 -2.94
CA ALA A 45 -3.61 -3.16 -3.38
C ALA A 45 -4.94 -3.84 -3.71
N ILE A 46 -6.04 -3.29 -3.17
CA ILE A 46 -7.38 -3.78 -3.46
C ILE A 46 -8.19 -2.64 -4.03
N ALA A 47 -8.63 -2.78 -5.29
CA ALA A 47 -9.55 -1.84 -5.90
C ALA A 47 -11.00 -2.16 -5.51
N LEU A 48 -11.71 -1.15 -5.03
CA LEU A 48 -13.06 -1.22 -4.49
C LEU A 48 -14.03 -0.36 -5.31
N GLN A 49 -15.24 -0.85 -5.43
CA GLN A 49 -16.34 -0.12 -6.05
C GLN A 49 -17.05 0.80 -5.05
N ALA A 50 -18.06 1.53 -5.53
CA ALA A 50 -18.86 2.45 -4.70
C ALA A 50 -19.58 1.77 -3.52
N ASP A 51 -19.79 0.46 -3.58
CA ASP A 51 -20.35 -0.36 -2.49
C ASP A 51 -19.31 -0.76 -1.43
N GLY A 52 -18.04 -0.36 -1.61
CA GLY A 52 -16.94 -0.71 -0.73
C GLY A 52 -16.44 -2.15 -0.89
N ARG A 53 -16.77 -2.83 -2.00
CA ARG A 53 -16.33 -4.20 -2.27
C ARG A 53 -15.47 -4.29 -3.52
N ALA A 54 -14.60 -5.29 -3.55
CA ALA A 54 -13.83 -5.58 -4.76
C ALA A 54 -14.72 -6.24 -5.81
N PRO A 55 -14.64 -5.84 -7.10
CA PRO A 55 -15.49 -6.43 -8.15
C PRO A 55 -15.23 -7.93 -8.35
N ASN A 56 -13.96 -8.34 -8.23
CA ASN A 56 -13.49 -9.71 -8.35
C ASN A 56 -12.10 -9.86 -7.73
N ARG A 57 -11.63 -11.11 -7.59
CA ARG A 57 -10.30 -11.45 -7.07
C ARG A 57 -9.14 -10.91 -7.92
N SER A 58 -9.35 -10.62 -9.20
CA SER A 58 -8.32 -10.03 -10.06
C SER A 58 -8.04 -8.56 -9.75
N TYR A 59 -8.94 -7.87 -9.03
CA TYR A 59 -8.72 -6.52 -8.51
C TYR A 59 -8.01 -6.49 -7.15
N PHE A 60 -7.56 -7.66 -6.68
CA PHE A 60 -6.66 -7.80 -5.55
C PHE A 60 -5.26 -8.10 -6.03
N ILE A 61 -4.38 -7.12 -5.88
CA ILE A 61 -2.99 -7.15 -6.35
C ILE A 61 -2.09 -7.39 -5.15
N TYR A 62 -1.24 -8.41 -5.27
CA TYR A 62 -0.31 -8.87 -4.23
C TYR A 62 0.76 -9.74 -4.90
N TYR A 63 1.74 -10.26 -4.15
CA TYR A 63 2.87 -11.04 -4.69
C TYR A 63 2.48 -12.16 -5.69
N ASN A 64 1.32 -12.82 -5.50
CA ASN A 64 0.87 -13.89 -6.41
C ASN A 64 -0.03 -13.38 -7.57
N ASN A 65 -0.52 -12.14 -7.50
CA ASN A 65 -1.28 -11.50 -8.57
C ASN A 65 -0.71 -10.10 -8.85
N LEU A 66 0.32 -10.05 -9.69
CA LEU A 66 1.13 -8.86 -9.91
C LEU A 66 0.44 -7.76 -10.73
N SER A 67 -0.69 -8.03 -11.37
CA SER A 67 -1.35 -7.01 -12.20
C SER A 67 -2.86 -7.17 -12.27
N SER A 68 -3.58 -6.06 -12.31
CA SER A 68 -5.01 -6.07 -12.57
C SER A 68 -5.31 -6.47 -14.03
N PRO A 69 -6.53 -6.91 -14.36
CA PRO A 69 -6.88 -7.42 -15.69
C PRO A 69 -6.61 -6.44 -16.84
N ARG A 70 -6.63 -5.12 -16.60
CA ARG A 70 -6.32 -4.12 -17.62
C ARG A 70 -5.00 -3.37 -17.33
N GLY A 71 -4.20 -3.86 -16.38
CA GLY A 71 -2.94 -3.21 -16.01
C GLY A 71 -3.12 -1.83 -15.37
N GLU A 72 -4.28 -1.58 -14.76
CA GLU A 72 -4.51 -0.35 -14.00
C GLU A 72 -3.71 -0.32 -12.70
N ILE A 73 -3.45 -1.48 -12.10
CA ILE A 73 -2.62 -1.64 -10.91
C ILE A 73 -1.57 -2.70 -11.21
N VAL A 74 -0.30 -2.39 -11.00
CA VAL A 74 0.83 -3.28 -11.29
C VAL A 74 1.80 -3.29 -10.13
N HIS A 75 2.07 -4.46 -9.58
CA HIS A 75 3.13 -4.73 -8.62
C HIS A 75 4.45 -4.89 -9.39
N ARG A 76 5.47 -4.09 -9.08
CA ARG A 76 6.75 -4.12 -9.81
C ARG A 76 7.65 -5.29 -9.44
N GLY A 77 7.44 -5.89 -8.27
CA GLY A 77 8.20 -7.04 -7.80
C GLY A 77 8.02 -7.18 -6.29
N ASP A 78 8.17 -8.40 -5.82
CA ASP A 78 8.17 -8.76 -4.41
C ASP A 78 9.62 -8.74 -3.91
N ASN A 79 9.89 -8.02 -2.82
CA ASN A 79 11.20 -7.99 -2.19
C ASN A 79 11.14 -8.69 -0.84
N LEU A 80 11.74 -9.88 -0.79
CA LEU A 80 11.67 -10.77 0.38
C LEU A 80 12.63 -10.37 1.52
N THR A 81 13.51 -9.40 1.30
CA THR A 81 14.66 -9.14 2.18
C THR A 81 14.78 -7.69 2.65
N GLY A 82 14.27 -6.73 1.88
CA GLY A 82 14.59 -5.31 2.08
C GLY A 82 16.03 -4.95 1.70
N GLU A 83 16.75 -5.83 1.00
CA GLU A 83 18.08 -5.49 0.49
C GLU A 83 17.95 -4.50 -0.68
N GLY A 84 18.17 -3.21 -0.38
CA GLY A 84 18.06 -2.15 -1.36
C GLY A 84 18.30 -0.78 -0.74
N ALA A 85 18.44 0.23 -1.58
CA ALA A 85 18.35 1.62 -1.16
C ALA A 85 17.10 2.23 -1.77
N GLY A 86 16.17 2.69 -0.93
CA GLY A 86 14.94 3.34 -1.37
C GLY A 86 13.71 2.48 -1.14
N ASP A 87 12.84 2.39 -2.15
CA ASP A 87 11.60 1.61 -2.08
C ASP A 87 11.89 0.17 -2.51
N ASP A 88 11.81 -0.74 -1.56
CA ASP A 88 12.00 -2.18 -1.75
C ASP A 88 10.86 -2.80 -2.57
N GLU A 89 9.63 -2.36 -2.32
CA GLU A 89 8.46 -2.74 -3.10
C GLU A 89 7.74 -1.53 -3.68
N GLN A 90 7.22 -1.69 -4.89
CA GLN A 90 6.51 -0.63 -5.58
C GLN A 90 5.24 -1.14 -6.25
N ILE A 91 4.13 -0.46 -5.97
CA ILE A 91 2.83 -0.68 -6.61
C ILE A 91 2.48 0.55 -7.44
N GLU A 92 2.39 0.35 -8.74
CA GLU A 92 1.96 1.36 -9.69
C GLU A 92 0.45 1.35 -9.86
N VAL A 93 -0.16 2.53 -9.86
CA VAL A 93 -1.60 2.71 -10.04
C VAL A 93 -1.86 3.78 -11.11
N ARG A 94 -2.41 3.33 -12.22
CA ARG A 94 -2.84 4.10 -13.39
C ARG A 94 -4.27 4.60 -13.22
N LEU A 95 -4.39 5.77 -12.62
CA LEU A 95 -5.66 6.46 -12.36
C LEU A 95 -6.42 6.81 -13.65
N ASP A 96 -5.69 7.00 -14.76
CA ASP A 96 -6.24 7.25 -16.10
C ASP A 96 -6.93 6.03 -16.70
N LEU A 97 -6.46 4.83 -16.37
CA LEU A 97 -7.00 3.56 -16.88
C LEU A 97 -8.09 2.98 -15.97
N LEU A 98 -8.19 3.46 -14.73
CA LEU A 98 -9.19 2.96 -13.78
C LEU A 98 -10.61 3.13 -14.30
N SER A 99 -11.34 2.02 -14.30
CA SER A 99 -12.77 2.01 -14.58
C SER A 99 -13.51 2.98 -13.65
N SER A 100 -14.49 3.71 -14.16
CA SER A 100 -15.35 4.60 -13.37
C SER A 100 -16.13 3.86 -12.27
N ALA A 101 -16.20 2.53 -12.34
CA ALA A 101 -16.78 1.69 -11.30
C ALA A 101 -15.90 1.62 -10.05
N ILE A 102 -14.58 1.82 -10.17
CA ILE A 102 -13.64 1.86 -9.04
C ILE A 102 -13.66 3.27 -8.47
N THR A 103 -14.05 3.38 -7.21
CA THR A 103 -14.12 4.67 -6.50
C THR A 103 -13.10 4.75 -5.38
N ARG A 104 -12.54 3.61 -4.95
CA ARG A 104 -11.57 3.53 -3.87
C ARG A 104 -10.53 2.45 -4.15
N ILE A 105 -9.32 2.63 -3.65
CA ILE A 105 -8.24 1.64 -3.67
C ILE A 105 -7.62 1.66 -2.29
N VAL A 106 -7.58 0.50 -1.63
CA VAL A 106 -6.94 0.37 -0.32
C VAL A 106 -5.60 -0.32 -0.46
N PHE A 107 -4.62 0.13 0.31
CA PHE A 107 -3.26 -0.42 0.32
C PHE A 107 -2.99 -1.09 1.66
N PRO A 108 -3.32 -2.38 1.82
CA PRO A 108 -2.85 -3.15 2.95
C PRO A 108 -1.36 -3.49 2.83
N VAL A 109 -0.69 -3.53 3.98
CA VAL A 109 0.68 -4.01 4.13
C VAL A 109 0.68 -5.09 5.22
N SER A 110 1.41 -6.18 4.98
CA SER A 110 1.51 -7.31 5.91
C SER A 110 2.92 -7.86 5.96
N ILE A 111 3.30 -8.49 7.07
CA ILE A 111 4.55 -9.23 7.18
C ILE A 111 4.30 -10.70 6.82
N HIS A 112 5.08 -11.22 5.88
CA HIS A 112 4.98 -12.61 5.46
C HIS A 112 5.36 -13.56 6.60
N ASN A 113 4.50 -14.54 6.89
CA ASN A 113 4.69 -15.52 7.97
C ASN A 113 4.97 -14.90 9.35
N ALA A 114 4.49 -13.68 9.62
CA ALA A 114 4.72 -12.97 10.88
C ALA A 114 4.43 -13.81 12.14
N ASP A 115 3.34 -14.57 12.14
CA ASP A 115 2.95 -15.42 13.28
C ASP A 115 3.92 -16.59 13.51
N TYR A 116 4.48 -17.16 12.43
CA TYR A 116 5.46 -18.24 12.50
C TYR A 116 6.86 -17.72 12.86
N ARG A 117 7.23 -16.55 12.33
CA ARG A 117 8.53 -15.89 12.57
C ARG A 117 8.54 -15.07 13.86
N HIS A 118 7.39 -14.91 14.52
CA HIS A 118 7.19 -14.03 15.66
C HIS A 118 7.69 -12.59 15.41
N GLN A 119 7.46 -12.09 14.20
CA GLN A 119 7.87 -10.76 13.76
C GLN A 119 6.70 -9.78 13.80
N SER A 120 6.97 -8.51 14.06
CA SER A 120 6.00 -7.43 14.02
C SER A 120 6.61 -6.19 13.36
N PHE A 121 5.77 -5.23 12.94
CA PHE A 121 6.29 -3.96 12.38
C PHE A 121 7.13 -3.16 13.39
N GLY A 122 7.05 -3.48 14.69
CA GLY A 122 7.86 -2.84 15.73
C GLY A 122 9.31 -3.32 15.74
N ASP A 123 9.58 -4.48 15.14
CA ASP A 123 10.93 -5.04 15.03
C ASP A 123 11.64 -4.58 13.75
N VAL A 124 10.88 -4.04 12.79
CA VAL A 124 11.39 -3.54 11.51
C VAL A 124 11.96 -2.14 11.70
N THR A 125 13.19 -1.93 11.23
CA THR A 125 13.88 -0.63 11.31
C THR A 125 13.56 0.20 10.08
N ASP A 126 13.37 1.51 10.26
CA ASP A 126 13.15 2.48 9.20
C ASP A 126 12.11 2.06 8.14
N ALA A 127 11.06 1.36 8.57
CA ALA A 127 9.94 1.04 7.72
C ALA A 127 9.15 2.32 7.38
N TYR A 128 9.03 2.62 6.10
CA TYR A 128 8.25 3.74 5.59
C TYR A 128 7.50 3.34 4.33
N ILE A 129 6.43 4.07 4.06
CA ILE A 129 5.70 3.96 2.81
C ILE A 129 5.41 5.35 2.30
N ARG A 130 5.54 5.51 0.99
CA ARG A 130 5.35 6.79 0.31
C ARG A 130 4.53 6.62 -0.95
N VAL A 131 3.88 7.70 -1.35
CA VAL A 131 3.15 7.80 -2.60
C VAL A 131 3.84 8.88 -3.41
N VAL A 132 4.34 8.51 -4.57
CA VAL A 132 5.00 9.40 -5.52
C VAL A 132 4.18 9.54 -6.79
N ASN A 133 4.27 10.69 -7.45
CA ASN A 133 3.74 10.87 -8.79
C ASN A 133 4.70 10.20 -9.78
N ALA A 134 4.26 9.12 -10.44
CA ALA A 134 5.11 8.37 -11.36
C ALA A 134 5.53 9.17 -12.62
N SER A 135 4.86 10.29 -12.91
CA SER A 135 5.16 11.13 -14.07
C SER A 135 6.23 12.19 -13.78
N THR A 136 6.30 12.69 -12.54
CA THR A 136 7.22 13.77 -12.14
C THR A 136 8.24 13.33 -11.10
N ASP A 137 8.11 12.12 -10.57
CA ASP A 137 8.86 11.59 -9.41
C ASP A 137 8.69 12.44 -8.14
N ASP A 138 7.62 13.26 -8.09
CA ASP A 138 7.31 14.07 -6.92
C ASP A 138 6.71 13.20 -5.83
N GLU A 139 7.38 13.14 -4.68
CA GLU A 139 6.81 12.56 -3.47
C GLU A 139 5.60 13.40 -3.02
N LEU A 140 4.42 12.77 -3.00
CA LEU A 140 3.15 13.39 -2.63
C LEU A 140 2.87 13.20 -1.14
N VAL A 141 3.07 11.98 -0.66
CA VAL A 141 2.79 11.57 0.72
C VAL A 141 3.88 10.66 1.20
N ARG A 142 4.31 10.84 2.45
CA ARG A 142 5.18 9.90 3.16
C ARG A 142 4.58 9.58 4.53
N TYR A 143 4.74 8.33 4.96
CA TYR A 143 4.31 7.84 6.25
C TYR A 143 5.31 6.85 6.82
N ASP A 144 5.81 7.13 8.02
CA ASP A 144 6.74 6.25 8.71
C ASP A 144 5.96 5.25 9.60
N LEU A 145 6.23 3.97 9.42
CA LEU A 145 5.51 2.85 10.05
C LEU A 145 6.03 2.55 11.47
N THR A 146 7.26 2.94 11.78
CA THR A 146 8.03 2.61 12.99
C THR A 146 7.36 2.98 14.32
N THR A 147 6.39 3.90 14.35
CA THR A 147 5.75 4.34 15.62
C THR A 147 4.28 3.91 15.79
N ALA A 148 3.60 3.51 14.72
CA ALA A 148 2.14 3.34 14.76
C ALA A 148 1.64 1.88 14.81
N ALA A 149 2.46 0.92 14.35
CA ALA A 149 2.05 -0.46 14.12
C ALA A 149 2.90 -1.49 14.88
N ALA A 150 3.58 -1.09 15.95
CA ALA A 150 4.65 -1.87 16.58
C ALA A 150 4.27 -3.27 17.10
N ARG A 151 2.98 -3.63 17.15
CA ARG A 151 2.50 -4.96 17.56
C ARG A 151 1.66 -5.66 16.49
N ASP A 152 1.46 -5.00 15.36
CA ASP A 152 0.61 -5.50 14.29
C ASP A 152 1.46 -6.28 13.29
N THR A 153 0.86 -7.32 12.70
CA THR A 153 1.45 -8.13 11.64
C THR A 153 0.86 -7.77 10.27
N SER A 154 -0.29 -7.09 10.26
CA SER A 154 -0.88 -6.50 9.06
C SER A 154 -1.66 -5.24 9.39
N MET A 155 -1.67 -4.30 8.45
CA MET A 155 -2.34 -3.02 8.61
C MET A 155 -2.85 -2.46 7.29
N LEU A 156 -3.92 -1.67 7.37
CA LEU A 156 -4.33 -0.78 6.29
C LEU A 156 -3.51 0.50 6.39
N PHE A 157 -2.58 0.67 5.46
CA PHE A 157 -1.75 1.86 5.42
C PHE A 157 -2.60 3.07 5.08
N GLY A 158 -3.25 3.02 3.92
CA GLY A 158 -4.04 4.11 3.42
C GLY A 158 -5.01 3.68 2.33
N GLU A 159 -5.90 4.59 2.03
CA GLU A 159 -6.85 4.45 0.94
C GLU A 159 -6.73 5.64 0.01
N LEU A 160 -6.71 5.35 -1.28
CA LEU A 160 -7.01 6.31 -2.31
C LEU A 160 -8.51 6.30 -2.55
N TYR A 161 -9.16 7.45 -2.54
CA TYR A 161 -10.59 7.56 -2.83
C TYR A 161 -10.85 8.71 -3.78
N ARG A 162 -11.88 8.55 -4.60
CA ARG A 162 -12.35 9.57 -5.52
C ARG A 162 -13.31 10.50 -4.79
N ASP A 163 -12.98 11.78 -4.77
CA ASP A 163 -13.78 12.89 -4.27
C ASP A 163 -14.31 13.72 -5.46
N GLN A 164 -15.15 14.72 -5.18
CA GLN A 164 -15.74 15.59 -6.21
C GLN A 164 -14.68 16.30 -7.08
N ASP A 165 -13.55 16.65 -6.46
CA ASP A 165 -12.43 17.37 -7.08
C ASP A 165 -11.30 16.45 -7.58
N GLY A 166 -11.52 15.12 -7.59
CA GLY A 166 -10.56 14.13 -8.08
C GLY A 166 -10.06 13.15 -7.01
N TRP A 167 -8.84 12.65 -7.16
CA TRP A 167 -8.30 11.61 -6.28
C TRP A 167 -7.66 12.20 -5.02
N ARG A 168 -7.98 11.61 -3.86
CA ARG A 168 -7.43 11.95 -2.56
C ARG A 168 -6.83 10.73 -1.91
N PHE A 169 -5.69 10.90 -1.26
CA PHE A 169 -5.06 9.88 -0.45
C PHE A 169 -5.39 10.12 1.02
N ARG A 170 -5.69 9.05 1.75
CA ARG A 170 -5.92 9.09 3.19
C ARG A 170 -5.05 8.06 3.87
N ALA A 171 -4.21 8.50 4.78
CA ALA A 171 -3.48 7.61 5.68
C ALA A 171 -4.45 7.09 6.74
N LEU A 172 -4.73 5.79 6.74
CA LEU A 172 -5.58 5.15 7.74
C LEU A 172 -4.75 4.72 8.96
N GLY A 173 -3.56 4.14 8.73
CA GLY A 173 -2.68 3.64 9.78
C GLY A 173 -3.39 2.68 10.73
N GLN A 174 -4.32 1.87 10.20
CA GLN A 174 -5.17 0.99 11.00
C GLN A 174 -4.59 -0.42 11.00
N GLY A 175 -3.85 -0.74 12.07
CA GLY A 175 -3.46 -2.10 12.41
C GLY A 175 -4.58 -2.90 13.07
N GLY A 176 -4.26 -4.11 13.52
CA GLY A 176 -5.18 -5.00 14.23
C GLY A 176 -6.04 -5.89 13.35
N VAL A 177 -5.71 -6.06 12.07
CA VAL A 177 -6.40 -7.02 11.21
C VAL A 177 -5.63 -8.36 11.24
N SER A 178 -6.37 -9.46 11.34
CA SER A 178 -5.81 -10.82 11.42
C SER A 178 -5.32 -11.32 10.05
N GLY A 179 -4.26 -10.67 9.54
CA GLY A 179 -3.60 -10.99 8.29
C GLY A 179 -4.31 -10.47 7.03
N LEU A 180 -3.57 -10.51 5.92
CA LEU A 180 -4.03 -10.05 4.60
C LEU A 180 -5.31 -10.75 4.14
N ALA A 181 -5.48 -12.02 4.47
CA ALA A 181 -6.68 -12.78 4.11
C ALA A 181 -7.95 -12.24 4.79
N ALA A 182 -7.84 -11.80 6.06
CA ALA A 182 -8.97 -11.18 6.75
C ALA A 182 -9.33 -9.81 6.15
N ILE A 183 -8.32 -9.03 5.75
CA ILE A 183 -8.53 -7.76 5.04
C ILE A 183 -9.28 -8.02 3.72
N ALA A 184 -8.80 -8.95 2.89
CA ALA A 184 -9.44 -9.28 1.63
C ALA A 184 -10.89 -9.75 1.82
N ARG A 185 -11.15 -10.63 2.79
CA ARG A 185 -12.52 -11.07 3.14
C ARG A 185 -13.43 -9.94 3.60
N SER A 186 -12.90 -8.95 4.32
CA SER A 186 -13.67 -7.77 4.73
C SER A 186 -14.19 -6.96 3.55
N TYR A 187 -13.48 -6.99 2.41
CA TYR A 187 -13.85 -6.36 1.15
C TYR A 187 -14.61 -7.28 0.19
N GLY A 188 -15.07 -8.44 0.65
CA GLY A 188 -15.88 -9.38 -0.13
C GLY A 188 -15.11 -10.28 -1.08
N LEU A 189 -13.79 -10.39 -0.91
CA LEU A 189 -12.97 -11.35 -1.66
C LEU A 189 -12.95 -12.70 -0.96
N ASP A 190 -13.14 -13.76 -1.74
CA ASP A 190 -12.93 -15.13 -1.28
C ASP A 190 -11.46 -15.51 -1.55
N VAL A 191 -10.70 -15.68 -0.45
CA VAL A 191 -9.25 -15.94 -0.43
C VAL A 191 -8.90 -17.14 0.43
#